data_AF-A0A1V5KIA8-F1
#
_entry.id   AF-A0A1V5KIA8-F1
#
_cell.length_a   1.000
_cell.length_b   1.000
_cell.length_c   1.000
_cell.angle_alpha   90.00
_cell.angle_beta   90.00
_cell.angle_gamma   90.00
#
_symmetry.space_group_name_H-M   'P 1'
#
loop_
_entity.id
_entity.type
_entity.pdbx_description
1 polymer ?
#
loop_
_entity_poly.entity_id
_entity_poly.type
_entity_poly.pdbx_seq_one_letter_code
_entity_poly.pdbx_strand_id
1 'polypeptide(L)'
;MLHLPALVLDKQMEKVVRAMNQIGIVARGLFGEASDASGSIFQISNQQTLGESETVIIRRIEDVIRVVISHEWKARIRLFQGNAVKMFDRIGRAYGVLRGGHLISSSEAMNLLSMMRLASDVHMLPVQVRDSVDRLIMEMQPAHMQIGSGKTLAPGERDEMRADLMRRTFEEIPHPDPSKLSFEDSGIDSGSSVDDVKADEE
;
A
#
# COMPACT_ATOMS: atom_id res chain seq x y z
N MET A 1 3.38 2.60 10.37
CA MET A 1 3.58 2.43 8.91
C MET A 1 2.24 2.62 8.24
N LEU A 2 2.21 3.22 7.05
CA LEU A 2 0.98 3.46 6.29
C LEU A 2 1.13 2.90 4.89
N HIS A 3 0.06 2.29 4.37
CA HIS A 3 -0.03 1.87 2.97
C HIS A 3 -0.85 2.94 2.23
N LEU A 4 -0.19 3.66 1.33
CA LEU A 4 -0.73 4.85 0.65
C LEU A 4 -0.75 4.66 -0.88
N PRO A 5 -1.36 3.59 -1.40
CA PRO A 5 -1.35 3.29 -2.82
C PRO A 5 -2.04 4.38 -3.64
N ALA A 6 -3.17 4.92 -3.18
CA ALA A 6 -3.91 5.88 -3.99
C ALA A 6 -3.17 7.21 -4.14
N LEU A 7 -2.54 7.72 -3.08
CA LEU A 7 -1.70 8.92 -3.15
C LEU A 7 -0.50 8.74 -4.09
N VAL A 8 0.06 7.54 -4.18
CA VAL A 8 1.13 7.21 -5.13
C VAL A 8 0.58 7.14 -6.57
N LEU A 9 -0.55 6.47 -6.76
CA LEU A 9 -1.20 6.31 -8.07
C LEU A 9 -1.67 7.66 -8.65
N ASP A 10 -2.20 8.54 -7.79
CA ASP A 10 -2.67 9.89 -8.11
C ASP A 10 -1.52 10.93 -8.15
N LYS A 11 -0.27 10.48 -7.96
CA LYS A 11 0.96 11.31 -7.95
C LYS A 11 0.92 12.45 -6.92
N GLN A 12 0.14 12.30 -5.85
CA GLN A 12 0.01 13.30 -4.78
C GLN A 12 1.02 13.10 -3.64
N MET A 13 1.70 11.95 -3.58
CA MET A 13 2.57 11.61 -2.47
C MET A 13 3.66 12.65 -2.21
N GLU A 14 4.30 13.21 -3.24
CA GLU A 14 5.34 14.23 -3.03
C GLU A 14 4.82 15.50 -2.33
N LYS A 15 3.59 15.92 -2.65
CA LYS A 15 2.94 17.07 -2.01
C LYS A 15 2.70 16.79 -0.54
N VAL A 16 2.25 15.58 -0.21
CA VAL A 16 2.05 15.11 1.17
C VAL A 16 3.37 15.08 1.93
N VAL A 17 4.43 14.49 1.37
CA VAL A 17 5.77 14.44 2.00
C VAL A 17 6.30 15.85 2.27
N ARG A 18 6.17 16.79 1.31
CA ARG A 18 6.61 18.18 1.50
C ARG A 18 5.87 18.87 2.65
N ALA A 19 4.55 18.70 2.72
CA ALA A 19 3.75 19.27 3.81
C ALA A 19 4.14 18.70 5.18
N MET A 20 4.39 17.38 5.27
CA MET A 20 4.84 16.74 6.52
C MET A 20 6.21 17.24 6.97
N ASN A 21 7.16 17.42 6.03
CA ASN A 21 8.49 17.92 6.35
C ASN A 21 8.46 19.34 6.92
N GLN A 22 7.53 20.20 6.47
CA GLN A 22 7.38 21.58 6.98
C GLN A 22 7.00 21.64 8.47
N ILE A 23 6.38 20.57 8.98
CA ILE A 23 5.94 20.46 10.38
C ILE A 23 6.80 19.49 11.20
N GLY A 24 8.00 19.16 10.71
CA GLY A 24 8.99 18.35 11.42
C GLY A 24 8.68 16.85 11.45
N ILE A 25 7.90 16.35 10.49
CA ILE A 25 7.60 14.93 10.34
C ILE A 25 8.18 14.41 9.02
N VAL A 26 8.90 13.30 9.10
CA VAL A 26 9.51 12.65 7.93
C VAL A 26 8.66 11.48 7.48
N ALA A 27 8.49 11.36 6.17
CA ALA A 27 7.89 10.21 5.51
C ALA A 27 8.93 9.57 4.58
N ARG A 28 9.20 8.26 4.75
CA ARG A 28 10.13 7.49 3.91
C ARG A 28 9.48 6.22 3.41
N GLY A 29 9.75 5.83 2.16
CA GLY A 29 9.40 4.50 1.66
C GLY A 29 10.07 3.40 2.49
N LEU A 30 9.33 2.35 2.82
CA LEU A 30 9.86 1.24 3.62
C LEU A 30 10.73 0.30 2.78
N PHE A 31 10.35 0.09 1.53
CA PHE A 31 11.04 -0.80 0.59
C PHE A 31 11.45 -0.02 -0.65
N GLY A 32 12.71 -0.19 -1.07
CA GLY A 32 13.32 0.50 -2.21
C GLY A 32 14.55 1.32 -1.82
N GLU A 33 15.19 1.93 -2.80
CA GLU A 33 16.30 2.86 -2.60
C GLU A 33 15.80 4.31 -2.60
N ALA A 34 16.33 5.13 -1.70
CA ALA A 34 16.00 6.55 -1.57
C ALA A 34 14.49 6.84 -1.32
N SER A 35 13.84 7.57 -2.22
CA SER A 35 12.44 8.02 -2.12
C SER A 35 11.45 7.11 -2.87
N ASP A 36 11.93 6.09 -3.58
CA ASP A 36 11.06 5.18 -4.32
C ASP A 36 10.47 4.14 -3.34
N ALA A 37 9.18 4.28 -3.05
CA ALA A 37 8.47 3.41 -2.11
C ALA A 37 7.81 2.26 -2.88
N SER A 38 8.58 1.22 -3.18
CA SER A 38 8.04 -0.02 -3.77
C SER A 38 6.92 -0.55 -2.87
N GLY A 39 5.76 -0.84 -3.47
CA GLY A 39 4.55 -1.27 -2.76
C GLY A 39 3.79 -0.20 -1.99
N SER A 40 4.18 1.07 -2.11
CA SER A 40 3.44 2.20 -1.53
C SER A 40 3.32 2.14 0.00
N ILE A 41 4.29 1.53 0.68
CA ILE A 41 4.36 1.48 2.14
C ILE A 41 5.34 2.53 2.64
N PHE A 42 4.87 3.38 3.56
CA PHE A 42 5.62 4.49 4.10
C PHE A 42 5.76 4.38 5.62
N GLN A 43 6.97 4.65 6.09
CA GLN A 43 7.26 4.90 7.50
C GLN A 43 7.15 6.39 7.76
N ILE A 44 6.33 6.74 8.76
CA ILE A 44 6.18 8.10 9.27
C ILE A 44 6.91 8.18 10.61
N SER A 45 7.76 9.18 10.80
CA SER A 45 8.58 9.36 12.00
C SER A 45 8.75 10.84 12.36
N ASN A 46 8.91 11.15 13.64
CA ASN A 46 9.32 12.48 14.07
C ASN A 46 10.75 12.79 13.63
N GLN A 47 11.01 14.04 13.27
CA GLN A 47 12.36 14.54 13.05
C GLN A 47 12.93 15.20 14.31
N GLN A 48 12.08 15.87 15.08
CA GLN A 48 12.49 16.60 16.28
C GLN A 48 12.54 15.68 17.49
N THR A 49 13.66 15.75 18.23
CA THR A 49 13.93 14.91 19.40
C THR A 49 14.15 15.71 20.68
N LEU A 50 14.45 17.01 20.59
CA LEU A 50 14.71 17.88 21.73
C LEU A 50 13.74 19.08 21.73
N GLY A 51 13.40 19.54 22.94
CA GLY A 51 12.60 20.76 23.16
C GLY A 51 11.10 20.54 23.28
N GLU A 52 10.60 19.32 23.07
CA GLU A 52 9.19 18.96 23.21
C GLU A 52 9.05 17.65 24.00
N SER A 53 7.96 17.51 24.75
CA SER A 53 7.66 16.25 25.46
C SER A 53 7.16 15.18 24.49
N GLU A 54 7.33 13.91 24.85
CA GLU A 54 6.85 12.79 24.02
C GLU A 54 5.35 12.86 23.77
N THR A 55 4.57 13.33 24.75
CA THR A 55 3.10 13.50 24.60
C THR A 55 2.75 14.49 23.49
N VAL A 56 3.49 15.59 23.36
CA VAL A 56 3.27 16.58 22.28
C VAL A 56 3.67 15.99 20.93
N ILE A 57 4.80 15.28 20.88
CA ILE A 57 5.29 14.62 19.67
C ILE A 57 4.29 13.57 19.18
N ILE A 58 3.81 12.68 20.06
CA ILE A 58 2.85 11.63 19.72
C ILE A 58 1.56 12.25 19.18
N ARG A 59 0.99 13.24 19.88
CA ARG A 59 -0.23 13.91 19.44
C ARG A 59 -0.08 14.54 18.05
N ARG A 60 1.04 15.22 17.80
CA ARG A 60 1.33 15.81 16.49
C ARG A 60 1.39 14.76 15.38
N ILE A 61 2.06 13.63 15.63
CA ILE A 61 2.13 12.53 14.67
C ILE A 61 0.73 11.95 14.41
N GLU A 62 -0.07 11.73 15.46
CA GLU A 62 -1.44 11.23 15.33
C GLU A 62 -2.33 12.15 14.49
N ASP A 63 -2.29 13.46 14.75
CA ASP A 63 -3.06 14.46 14.01
C ASP A 63 -2.70 14.43 12.51
N VAL A 64 -1.40 14.34 12.19
CA VAL A 64 -0.93 14.28 10.81
C VAL A 64 -1.28 12.95 10.15
N ILE A 65 -1.17 11.83 10.87
CA ILE A 65 -1.59 10.53 10.35
C ILE A 65 -3.08 10.54 9.99
N ARG A 66 -3.96 11.15 10.81
CA ARG A 66 -5.39 11.27 10.50
C ARG A 66 -5.65 12.04 9.21
N VAL A 67 -4.93 13.16 9.01
CA VAL A 67 -5.02 13.96 7.77
C VAL A 67 -4.55 13.14 6.56
N VAL A 68 -3.43 12.42 6.67
CA VAL A 68 -2.91 11.57 5.58
C VAL A 68 -3.88 10.44 5.24
N ILE A 69 -4.47 9.78 6.26
CA ILE A 69 -5.48 8.74 6.07
C ILE A 69 -6.70 9.30 5.31
N SER A 70 -7.19 10.48 5.68
CA SER A 70 -8.30 11.15 4.97
C SER A 70 -7.96 11.46 3.51
N HIS A 71 -6.75 11.94 3.23
CA HIS A 71 -6.32 12.21 1.85
C HIS A 71 -6.17 10.93 1.01
N GLU A 72 -5.59 9.86 1.57
CA GLU A 72 -5.52 8.56 0.91
C GLU A 72 -6.91 8.02 0.60
N TRP A 73 -7.82 8.12 1.56
CA TRP A 73 -9.21 7.69 1.40
C TRP A 73 -9.92 8.42 0.25
N LYS A 74 -9.86 9.76 0.25
CA LYS A 74 -10.42 10.58 -0.83
C LYS A 74 -9.78 10.24 -2.18
N ALA A 75 -8.47 9.96 -2.21
CA ALA A 75 -7.77 9.55 -3.42
C ALA A 75 -8.25 8.18 -3.93
N ARG A 76 -8.50 7.21 -3.04
CA ARG A 76 -9.08 5.90 -3.43
C ARG A 76 -10.43 6.10 -4.11
N ILE A 77 -11.33 6.85 -3.49
CA ILE A 77 -12.65 7.14 -4.06
C ILE A 77 -12.52 7.77 -5.45
N ARG A 78 -11.68 8.81 -5.61
CA ARG A 78 -11.46 9.46 -6.91
C ARG A 78 -10.93 8.50 -7.98
N LEU A 79 -10.00 7.61 -7.63
CA LEU A 79 -9.46 6.63 -8.59
C LEU A 79 -10.55 5.71 -9.16
N PHE A 80 -11.44 5.21 -8.30
CA PHE A 80 -12.52 4.32 -8.74
C PHE A 80 -13.68 5.09 -9.39
N GLN A 81 -13.99 6.32 -8.97
CA GLN A 81 -15.03 7.14 -9.62
C GLN A 81 -14.60 7.67 -10.99
N GLY A 82 -13.33 8.08 -11.14
CA GLY A 82 -12.84 8.68 -12.37
C GLY A 82 -12.61 7.65 -13.49
N ASN A 83 -12.05 6.47 -13.18
CA ASN A 83 -11.84 5.41 -14.16
C ASN A 83 -11.79 4.02 -13.52
N ALA A 84 -12.95 3.55 -13.05
CA ALA A 84 -13.13 2.23 -12.44
C ALA A 84 -12.53 1.10 -13.29
N VAL A 85 -12.80 1.11 -14.60
CA VAL A 85 -12.37 0.03 -15.53
C VAL A 85 -10.84 -0.10 -15.54
N LYS A 86 -10.11 1.01 -15.57
CA LYS A 86 -8.65 1.00 -15.52
C LYS A 86 -8.12 0.46 -14.18
N MET A 87 -8.80 0.76 -13.07
CA MET A 87 -8.45 0.20 -11.77
C MET A 87 -8.73 -1.30 -11.70
N PHE A 88 -9.86 -1.76 -12.22
CA PHE A 88 -10.20 -3.18 -12.29
C PHE A 88 -9.22 -3.96 -13.16
N ASP A 89 -8.83 -3.44 -14.34
CA ASP A 89 -7.80 -4.05 -15.18
C ASP A 89 -6.46 -4.14 -14.45
N ARG A 90 -6.05 -3.07 -13.76
CA ARG A 90 -4.79 -3.06 -13.00
C ARG A 90 -4.77 -4.10 -11.87
N ILE A 91 -5.87 -4.20 -11.11
CA ILE A 91 -6.04 -5.20 -10.05
C ILE A 91 -6.07 -6.61 -10.65
N GLY A 92 -6.85 -6.83 -11.71
CA GLY A 92 -6.96 -8.12 -12.38
C GLY A 92 -5.62 -8.60 -12.97
N ARG A 93 -4.85 -7.71 -13.61
CA ARG A 93 -3.50 -8.02 -14.09
C ARG A 93 -2.56 -8.37 -12.94
N ALA A 94 -2.60 -7.59 -11.86
CA ALA A 94 -1.75 -7.87 -10.70
C ALA A 94 -2.04 -9.26 -10.11
N TYR A 95 -3.32 -9.61 -9.97
CA TYR A 95 -3.75 -10.94 -9.56
C TYR A 95 -3.29 -12.03 -10.54
N GLY A 96 -3.47 -11.82 -11.84
CA GLY A 96 -3.06 -12.79 -12.87
C GLY A 96 -1.56 -13.07 -12.86
N VAL A 97 -0.73 -12.04 -12.70
CA VAL A 97 0.73 -12.20 -12.60
C VAL A 97 1.11 -12.94 -11.31
N LEU A 98 0.51 -12.61 -10.15
CA LEU A 98 0.81 -13.30 -8.90
C LEU A 98 0.39 -14.78 -8.92
N ARG A 99 -0.70 -15.11 -9.62
CA ARG A 99 -1.21 -16.48 -9.74
C ARG A 99 -0.47 -17.31 -10.80
N GLY A 100 0.08 -16.69 -11.85
CA GLY A 100 0.65 -17.41 -13.00
C GLY A 100 2.13 -17.13 -13.30
N GLY A 101 2.74 -16.14 -12.67
CA GLY A 101 4.13 -15.74 -12.92
C GLY A 101 5.12 -16.80 -12.46
N HIS A 102 6.17 -17.03 -13.25
CA HIS A 102 7.27 -17.97 -12.94
C HIS A 102 8.59 -17.30 -12.57
N LEU A 103 8.68 -15.99 -12.78
CA LEU A 103 9.83 -15.18 -12.42
C LEU A 103 9.32 -13.81 -12.01
N ILE A 104 9.51 -13.42 -10.75
CA ILE A 104 8.99 -12.16 -10.22
C ILE A 104 10.07 -11.49 -9.37
N SER A 105 10.48 -10.28 -9.76
CA SER A 105 11.47 -9.50 -8.99
C SER A 105 10.89 -8.95 -7.69
N SER A 106 11.76 -8.49 -6.77
CA SER A 106 11.31 -7.89 -5.51
C SER A 106 10.45 -6.63 -5.70
N SER A 107 10.84 -5.71 -6.58
CA SER A 107 10.07 -4.47 -6.78
C SER A 107 8.71 -4.75 -7.43
N GLU A 108 8.69 -5.67 -8.39
CA GLU A 108 7.47 -6.11 -9.06
C GLU A 108 6.50 -6.76 -8.08
N ALA A 109 6.93 -7.79 -7.33
CA ALA A 109 6.08 -8.44 -6.34
C ALA A 109 5.53 -7.44 -5.32
N MET A 110 6.34 -6.49 -4.86
CA MET A 110 5.91 -5.48 -3.90
C MET A 110 4.80 -4.59 -4.46
N ASN A 111 4.90 -4.19 -5.73
CA ASN A 111 3.87 -3.40 -6.41
C ASN A 111 2.59 -4.21 -6.68
N LEU A 112 2.71 -5.48 -7.07
CA LEU A 112 1.57 -6.36 -7.31
C LEU A 112 0.81 -6.65 -6.00
N LEU A 113 1.53 -6.98 -4.93
CA LEU A 113 0.98 -7.21 -3.59
C LEU A 113 0.29 -5.96 -3.04
N SER A 114 0.86 -4.77 -3.26
CA SER A 114 0.22 -3.49 -2.93
C SER A 114 -1.16 -3.33 -3.58
N MET A 115 -1.32 -3.78 -4.83
CA MET A 115 -2.64 -3.78 -5.50
C MET A 115 -3.61 -4.78 -4.88
N MET A 116 -3.14 -5.96 -4.46
CA MET A 116 -3.98 -6.97 -3.79
C MET A 116 -4.46 -6.49 -2.43
N ARG A 117 -3.58 -5.82 -1.69
CA ARG A 117 -3.93 -5.17 -0.42
C ARG A 117 -4.98 -4.07 -0.62
N LEU A 118 -4.81 -3.21 -1.63
CA LEU A 118 -5.81 -2.21 -1.99
C LEU A 118 -7.15 -2.87 -2.36
N ALA A 119 -7.14 -3.94 -3.16
CA ALA A 119 -8.35 -4.67 -3.54
C ALA A 119 -9.08 -5.26 -2.33
N SER A 120 -8.33 -5.74 -1.33
CA SER A 120 -8.88 -6.18 -0.04
C SER A 120 -9.47 -5.02 0.76
N ASP A 121 -8.78 -3.88 0.82
CA ASP A 121 -9.24 -2.70 1.56
C ASP A 121 -10.52 -2.07 0.96
N VAL A 122 -10.80 -2.31 -0.32
CA VAL A 122 -12.03 -1.85 -0.99
C VAL A 122 -13.05 -2.98 -1.23
N HIS A 123 -12.91 -4.09 -0.50
CA HIS A 123 -13.82 -5.24 -0.46
C HIS A 123 -13.97 -6.05 -1.77
N MET A 124 -13.13 -5.80 -2.78
CA MET A 124 -13.05 -6.67 -3.96
C MET A 124 -12.44 -8.04 -3.64
N LEU A 125 -11.68 -8.14 -2.55
CA LEU A 125 -11.15 -9.38 -1.98
C LEU A 125 -11.56 -9.50 -0.49
N PRO A 126 -11.60 -10.72 0.07
CA PRO A 126 -11.83 -10.92 1.51
C PRO A 126 -10.78 -10.17 2.35
N VAL A 127 -11.21 -9.59 3.48
CA VAL A 127 -10.34 -8.79 4.37
C VAL A 127 -9.12 -9.58 4.88
N GLN A 128 -9.25 -10.91 5.01
CA GLN A 128 -8.17 -11.81 5.44
C GLN A 128 -7.00 -11.84 4.44
N VAL A 129 -7.23 -11.48 3.17
CA VAL A 129 -6.16 -11.38 2.17
C VAL A 129 -5.15 -10.31 2.57
N ARG A 130 -5.56 -9.28 3.32
CA ARG A 130 -4.64 -8.28 3.88
C ARG A 130 -3.53 -8.93 4.70
N ASP A 131 -3.87 -9.86 5.58
CA ASP A 131 -2.90 -10.54 6.45
C ASP A 131 -1.96 -11.43 5.63
N SER A 132 -2.49 -12.12 4.61
CA SER A 132 -1.69 -12.91 3.67
C SER A 132 -0.71 -12.03 2.91
N VAL A 133 -1.15 -10.86 2.43
CA VAL A 133 -0.29 -9.90 1.74
C VAL A 133 0.78 -9.33 2.67
N ASP A 134 0.41 -8.88 3.87
CA ASP A 134 1.34 -8.32 4.85
C ASP A 134 2.42 -9.36 5.24
N ARG A 135 2.04 -10.64 5.36
CA ARG A 135 2.99 -11.75 5.54
C ARG A 135 3.91 -11.94 4.33
N LEU A 136 3.34 -12.02 3.12
CA LEU A 136 4.11 -12.22 1.89
C LEU A 136 5.16 -11.14 1.68
N ILE A 137 4.81 -9.87 1.97
CA ILE A 137 5.72 -8.72 1.90
C ILE A 137 7.00 -8.95 2.72
N MET A 138 6.89 -9.62 3.87
CA MET A 138 8.03 -9.96 4.71
C MET A 138 8.79 -11.20 4.19
N GLU A 139 8.07 -12.27 3.86
CA GLU A 139 8.66 -13.56 3.46
C GLU A 139 9.39 -13.49 2.12
N MET A 140 8.92 -12.65 1.19
CA MET A 140 9.51 -12.51 -0.15
C MET A 140 10.85 -11.75 -0.17
N GLN A 141 11.27 -11.17 0.96
CA GLN A 141 12.49 -10.38 1.05
C GLN A 141 13.73 -11.28 0.86
N PRO A 142 14.79 -10.78 0.20
CA PRO A 142 15.94 -11.61 -0.17
C PRO A 142 16.53 -12.41 1.01
N ALA A 143 16.67 -11.79 2.18
CA ALA A 143 17.21 -12.45 3.37
C ALA A 143 16.31 -13.57 3.89
N HIS A 144 15.00 -13.33 3.97
CA HIS A 144 14.04 -14.35 4.41
C HIS A 144 13.99 -15.54 3.46
N MET A 145 14.04 -15.30 2.16
CA MET A 145 14.08 -16.36 1.16
C MET A 145 15.35 -17.24 1.28
N GLN A 146 16.51 -16.62 1.50
CA GLN A 146 17.75 -17.37 1.72
C GLN A 146 17.68 -18.20 3.01
N ILE A 147 17.22 -17.61 4.11
CA ILE A 147 17.06 -18.31 5.40
C ILE A 147 16.10 -19.50 5.23
N GLY A 148 14.95 -19.29 4.58
CA GLY A 148 13.95 -20.34 4.33
C GLY A 148 14.48 -21.47 3.43
N SER A 149 15.37 -21.15 2.49
CA SER A 149 15.99 -22.15 1.60
C SER A 149 17.18 -22.90 2.21
N GLY A 150 17.73 -22.40 3.33
CA GLY A 150 18.94 -22.96 3.96
C GLY A 150 20.22 -22.79 3.14
N LYS A 151 20.20 -22.04 2.03
CA LYS A 151 21.36 -21.78 1.17
C LYS A 151 21.42 -20.33 0.70
N THR A 152 22.60 -19.90 0.27
CA THR A 152 22.74 -18.65 -0.48
C THR A 152 22.08 -18.83 -1.85
N LEU A 153 21.26 -17.86 -2.24
CA LEU A 153 20.52 -17.89 -3.51
C LEU A 153 21.05 -16.80 -4.44
N ALA A 154 21.30 -17.14 -5.70
CA ALA A 154 21.55 -16.14 -6.73
C ALA A 154 20.28 -15.28 -6.97
N PRO A 155 20.40 -14.05 -7.53
CA PRO A 155 19.24 -13.21 -7.79
C PRO A 155 18.11 -13.89 -8.58
N GLY A 156 18.44 -14.62 -9.64
CA GLY A 156 17.45 -15.36 -10.44
C GLY A 156 16.73 -16.46 -9.65
N GLU A 157 17.48 -17.25 -8.87
CA GLU A 157 16.87 -18.30 -8.00
C GLU A 157 15.91 -17.69 -6.98
N ARG A 158 16.20 -16.48 -6.46
CA ARG A 158 15.27 -15.78 -5.55
C ARG A 158 14.00 -15.35 -6.27
N ASP A 159 14.10 -14.90 -7.51
CA ASP A 159 12.95 -14.45 -8.29
C ASP A 159 12.05 -15.61 -8.70
N GLU A 160 12.63 -16.78 -9.03
CA GLU A 160 11.90 -18.03 -9.26
C GLU A 160 11.19 -18.50 -7.99
N MET A 161 11.92 -18.59 -6.87
CA MET A 161 11.36 -19.03 -5.60
C MET A 161 10.28 -18.08 -5.09
N ARG A 162 10.43 -16.76 -5.33
CA ARG A 162 9.41 -15.76 -5.01
C ARG A 162 8.16 -16.00 -5.83
N ALA A 163 8.31 -16.21 -7.13
CA ALA A 163 7.18 -16.51 -7.99
C ALA A 163 6.44 -17.77 -7.54
N ASP A 164 7.18 -18.83 -7.17
CA ASP A 164 6.62 -20.06 -6.62
C ASP A 164 5.82 -19.84 -5.33
N LEU A 165 6.35 -19.04 -4.40
CA LEU A 165 5.65 -18.64 -3.18
C LEU A 165 4.34 -17.91 -3.52
N MET A 166 4.39 -16.93 -4.44
CA MET A 166 3.20 -16.19 -4.87
C MET A 166 2.14 -17.12 -5.46
N ARG A 167 2.51 -18.00 -6.40
CA ARG A 167 1.54 -18.92 -7.02
C ARG A 167 0.87 -19.81 -5.99
N ARG A 168 1.63 -20.43 -5.08
CA ARG A 168 1.07 -21.28 -4.00
C ARG A 168 0.11 -20.53 -3.10
N THR A 169 0.42 -19.29 -2.71
CA THR A 169 -0.48 -18.50 -1.86
C THR A 169 -1.72 -18.03 -2.62
N PHE A 170 -1.59 -17.66 -3.89
CA PHE A 170 -2.71 -17.16 -4.71
C PHE A 170 -3.55 -18.26 -5.38
N GLU A 171 -3.22 -19.54 -5.16
CA GLU A 171 -4.13 -20.67 -5.45
C GLU A 171 -5.39 -20.60 -4.58
N GLU A 172 -5.22 -20.32 -3.29
CA GLU A 172 -6.32 -20.28 -2.30
C GLU A 172 -7.07 -18.94 -2.26
N ILE A 173 -6.47 -17.88 -2.81
CA ILE A 173 -7.08 -16.53 -2.84
C ILE A 173 -8.08 -16.45 -4.02
N PRO A 174 -9.35 -16.06 -3.78
CA PRO A 174 -10.34 -15.92 -4.85
C PRO A 174 -9.97 -14.80 -5.82
N HIS A 175 -10.55 -14.84 -7.02
CA HIS A 175 -10.37 -13.75 -7.98
C HIS A 175 -11.02 -12.46 -7.44
N PRO A 176 -10.38 -11.28 -7.59
CA PRO A 176 -10.99 -10.00 -7.22
C PRO A 176 -12.35 -9.80 -7.91
N ASP A 177 -13.36 -9.38 -7.16
CA ASP A 177 -14.73 -9.19 -7.65
C ASP A 177 -15.09 -7.69 -7.63
N PRO A 178 -15.09 -7.01 -8.79
CA PRO A 178 -15.48 -5.60 -8.90
C PRO A 178 -16.89 -5.28 -8.40
N SER A 179 -17.81 -6.24 -8.38
CA SER A 179 -19.19 -6.02 -7.92
C SER A 179 -19.30 -5.80 -6.42
N LYS A 180 -18.26 -6.20 -5.66
CA LYS A 180 -18.18 -6.04 -4.20
C LYS A 180 -17.47 -4.77 -3.77
N LEU A 181 -17.09 -3.90 -4.71
CA LEU A 181 -16.44 -2.62 -4.41
C LEU A 181 -17.25 -1.85 -3.36
N SER A 182 -16.64 -1.60 -2.20
CA SER A 182 -17.24 -0.82 -1.13
C SER A 182 -16.19 0.06 -0.46
N PHE A 183 -16.69 1.12 0.17
CA PHE A 183 -15.93 2.13 0.89
C PHE A 183 -16.45 2.29 2.34
N GLU A 184 -17.26 1.36 2.85
CA GLU A 184 -18.00 1.57 4.12
C GLU A 184 -17.14 1.37 5.39
N ASP A 185 -16.10 0.53 5.38
CA ASP A 185 -15.31 0.17 6.59
C ASP A 185 -14.16 1.14 6.96
N SER A 186 -14.18 2.40 6.50
CA SER A 186 -13.00 3.27 6.58
C SER A 186 -12.62 3.79 7.98
N GLY A 187 -13.46 3.61 9.00
CA GLY A 187 -13.18 4.11 10.35
C GLY A 187 -12.99 5.63 10.44
N ILE A 188 -13.36 6.37 9.39
CA ILE A 188 -13.46 7.82 9.39
C ILE A 188 -14.94 8.13 9.58
N ASP A 189 -15.25 8.87 10.63
CA ASP A 189 -16.60 9.32 10.97
C ASP A 189 -17.31 9.84 9.71
N SER A 190 -18.47 9.24 9.40
CA SER A 190 -19.29 9.44 8.21
C SER A 190 -19.92 10.85 8.07
N GLY A 191 -19.29 11.87 8.66
CA GLY A 191 -19.80 13.23 8.78
C GLY A 191 -19.46 14.19 7.65
N SER A 192 -18.73 13.79 6.60
CA SER A 192 -18.61 14.60 5.37
C SER A 192 -19.32 13.91 4.23
N SER A 193 -20.54 14.35 3.96
CA SER A 193 -21.32 13.98 2.78
C SER A 193 -20.49 14.14 1.50
N VAL A 194 -20.79 13.27 0.53
CA VAL A 194 -20.21 13.21 -0.83
C VAL A 194 -20.27 14.56 -1.58
N ASP A 195 -21.02 15.54 -1.06
CA ASP A 195 -21.19 16.87 -1.64
C ASP A 195 -20.01 17.84 -1.41
N ASP A 196 -19.14 17.61 -0.41
CA ASP A 196 -18.02 18.53 -0.13
C ASP A 196 -16.86 18.43 -1.13
N VAL A 197 -16.82 17.40 -1.98
CA VAL A 197 -15.75 17.22 -2.97
C VAL A 197 -15.92 18.14 -4.19
N LYS A 198 -17.11 18.76 -4.37
CA LYS A 198 -17.36 19.70 -5.48
C LYS A 198 -16.89 21.13 -5.20
N ALA A 199 -16.42 21.45 -4.00
CA ALA A 199 -16.08 22.83 -3.62
C ALA A 199 -14.62 23.23 -3.84
N ASP A 200 -13.72 22.28 -4.14
CA ASP A 200 -12.27 22.53 -4.27
C ASP A 200 -11.78 22.64 -5.74
N GLU A 201 -12.68 22.84 -6.71
CA GLU A 201 -12.34 23.03 -8.14
C GLU A 201 -12.56 24.46 -8.69
N GLU A 202 -12.64 25.49 -7.83
CA GLU A 202 -12.54 26.91 -8.25
C GLU A 202 -11.31 27.64 -7.68
#